data_AF-A0A085ZC87-F1
#
_entry.id   AF-A0A085ZC87-F1
#
_cell.length_a   1.000
_cell.length_b   1.000
_cell.length_c   1.000
_cell.angle_alpha   90.00
_cell.angle_beta   90.00
_cell.angle_gamma   90.00
#
_symmetry.space_group_name_H-M   'P 1'
#
loop_
_entity.id
_entity.type
_entity.pdbx_description
1 polymer ?
#
loop_
_entity_poly.entity_id
_entity_poly.type
_entity_poly.pdbx_seq_one_letter_code
_entity_poly.pdbx_strand_id
1 'polypeptide(L)'
;MTQYIFDTNYYRNKYHELGNIDDFDKQIIIEKEKSIKVLFPAIVGLELLNHFQDPDAVSVICYNSLKILIKHSHDNDGYSIVPTMYPLMCMDLYKKRSSLEDLNMNVFDLSTQVTVNSLEEFNKKFQTYITDVQKYIVTEKKIIIDNIEEKYIKELSPNSNNPDWEILKNDAKLNKEFRALIREKQMHKIIGLSFIHMAAEQTQSSGLPFDKEYFENSFMNDYKVSIDFFIEKIIKKLIDMPDLENFYNPTSDKKKRWNSFYDMQLILATEFENKCNRKTIYVTSDSKIITSFQDNGKEDLVIHSNDYDAYLRN
;
A
#
# COMPACT_ATOMS: atom_id res chain seq x y z
N MET A 1 -12.19 5.83 20.61
CA MET A 1 -12.56 4.87 19.55
C MET A 1 -11.30 4.49 18.82
N THR A 2 -11.01 3.18 18.69
CA THR A 2 -9.82 2.68 18.00
C THR A 2 -10.20 2.29 16.57
N GLN A 3 -9.38 2.66 15.60
CA GLN A 3 -9.57 2.35 14.19
C GLN A 3 -8.69 1.18 13.77
N TYR A 4 -9.13 0.41 12.79
CA TYR A 4 -8.38 -0.72 12.27
C TYR A 4 -8.36 -0.72 10.75
N ILE A 5 -7.18 -1.03 10.21
CA ILE A 5 -6.95 -1.32 8.81
C ILE A 5 -6.57 -2.80 8.73
N PHE A 6 -7.12 -3.54 7.77
CA PHE A 6 -6.84 -4.96 7.57
C PHE A 6 -6.24 -5.17 6.18
N ASP A 7 -5.30 -6.09 6.05
CA ASP A 7 -4.71 -6.44 4.76
C ASP A 7 -5.64 -7.30 3.88
N THR A 8 -5.26 -7.50 2.62
CA THR A 8 -6.00 -8.34 1.67
C THR A 8 -6.10 -9.81 2.10
N ASN A 9 -5.07 -10.35 2.77
CA ASN A 9 -5.03 -11.75 3.15
C ASN A 9 -5.97 -12.04 4.33
N TYR A 10 -6.19 -11.08 5.22
CA TYR A 10 -7.18 -11.18 6.29
C TYR A 10 -8.56 -11.53 5.70
N TYR A 11 -9.01 -10.78 4.70
CA TYR A 11 -10.31 -11.02 4.07
C TYR A 11 -10.38 -12.35 3.30
N ARG A 12 -9.30 -12.72 2.60
CA ARG A 12 -9.21 -14.02 1.92
C ARG A 12 -9.28 -15.18 2.90
N ASN A 13 -8.57 -15.08 4.02
CA ASN A 13 -8.59 -16.10 5.08
C ASN A 13 -9.97 -16.19 5.73
N LYS A 14 -10.60 -15.03 6.04
CA LYS A 14 -11.97 -15.01 6.58
C LYS A 14 -12.95 -15.68 5.64
N TYR A 15 -12.87 -15.44 4.33
CA TYR A 15 -13.72 -16.16 3.37
C TYR A 15 -13.57 -17.69 3.46
N HIS A 16 -12.35 -18.20 3.67
CA HIS A 16 -12.12 -19.64 3.80
C HIS A 16 -12.54 -20.22 5.17
N GLU A 17 -12.43 -19.42 6.23
CA GLU A 17 -12.87 -19.78 7.58
C GLU A 17 -14.39 -19.81 7.70
N LEU A 18 -15.07 -18.93 6.96
CA LEU A 18 -16.52 -18.78 6.96
C LEU A 18 -17.16 -19.84 6.05
N GLY A 19 -18.08 -20.63 6.62
CA GLY A 19 -18.97 -21.47 5.81
C GLY A 19 -20.01 -20.66 5.03
N ASN A 20 -20.36 -19.47 5.53
CA ASN A 20 -21.25 -18.49 4.90
C ASN A 20 -20.75 -17.07 5.21
N ILE A 21 -20.71 -16.18 4.21
CA ILE A 21 -20.31 -14.77 4.37
C ILE A 21 -21.18 -14.05 5.41
N ASP A 22 -22.45 -14.44 5.55
CA ASP A 22 -23.36 -13.85 6.54
C ASP A 22 -22.94 -14.15 7.98
N ASP A 23 -22.17 -15.22 8.22
CA ASP A 23 -21.62 -15.49 9.56
C ASP A 23 -20.64 -14.42 10.03
N PHE A 24 -20.11 -13.59 9.11
CA PHE A 24 -19.26 -12.46 9.46
C PHE A 24 -20.02 -11.35 10.22
N ASP A 25 -21.35 -11.29 10.17
CA ASP A 25 -22.15 -10.33 10.97
C ASP A 25 -21.89 -10.46 12.47
N LYS A 26 -21.64 -11.68 12.95
CA LYS A 26 -21.35 -11.95 14.36
C LYS A 26 -20.10 -11.18 14.82
N GLN A 27 -19.08 -11.14 13.96
CA GLN A 27 -17.87 -10.39 14.24
C GLN A 27 -18.12 -8.88 14.25
N ILE A 28 -18.85 -8.36 13.27
CA ILE A 28 -19.20 -6.92 13.19
C ILE A 28 -19.98 -6.46 14.43
N ILE A 29 -20.90 -7.30 14.94
CA ILE A 29 -21.65 -7.01 16.18
C ILE A 29 -20.70 -6.86 17.37
N ILE A 30 -19.78 -7.81 17.55
CA ILE A 30 -18.79 -7.78 18.65
C ILE A 30 -17.87 -6.56 18.52
N GLU A 31 -17.44 -6.23 17.31
CA GLU A 31 -16.59 -5.06 17.05
C GLU A 31 -17.32 -3.75 17.43
N LYS A 32 -18.60 -3.63 17.08
CA LYS A 32 -19.44 -2.50 17.47
C LYS A 32 -19.59 -2.38 18.99
N GLU A 33 -19.83 -3.48 19.70
CA GLU A 33 -19.87 -3.51 21.16
C GLU A 33 -18.56 -3.04 21.80
N LYS A 34 -17.43 -3.34 21.16
CA LYS A 34 -16.08 -2.90 21.57
C LYS A 34 -15.70 -1.50 21.06
N SER A 35 -16.61 -0.76 20.43
CA SER A 35 -16.34 0.57 19.86
C SER A 35 -15.15 0.58 18.89
N ILE A 36 -15.07 -0.46 18.06
CA ILE A 36 -14.09 -0.61 17.00
C ILE A 36 -14.64 0.02 15.72
N LYS A 37 -13.80 0.81 15.05
CA LYS A 37 -14.09 1.35 13.72
C LYS A 37 -13.17 0.69 12.70
N VAL A 38 -13.73 0.14 11.64
CA VAL A 38 -12.96 -0.46 10.56
C VAL A 38 -12.95 0.47 9.37
N LEU A 39 -11.76 0.73 8.83
CA LEU A 39 -11.60 1.59 7.67
C LEU A 39 -11.65 0.77 6.38
N PHE A 40 -12.04 1.40 5.27
CA PHE A 40 -11.96 0.82 3.92
C PHE A 40 -10.63 1.24 3.27
N PRO A 41 -9.58 0.42 3.30
CA PRO A 41 -8.35 0.69 2.55
C PRO A 41 -8.58 0.48 1.05
N ALA A 42 -8.52 1.58 0.28
CA ALA A 42 -8.67 1.53 -1.18
C ALA A 42 -7.65 0.57 -1.83
N ILE A 43 -6.46 0.44 -1.24
CA ILE A 43 -5.43 -0.48 -1.72
C ILE A 43 -5.85 -1.95 -1.66
N VAL A 44 -6.61 -2.36 -0.63
CA VAL A 44 -7.14 -3.73 -0.53
C VAL A 44 -8.25 -3.96 -1.53
N GLY A 45 -9.14 -2.97 -1.71
CA GLY A 45 -10.17 -3.03 -2.75
C GLY A 45 -9.54 -3.19 -4.14
N LEU A 46 -8.50 -2.42 -4.43
CA LEU A 46 -7.72 -2.49 -5.67
C LEU A 46 -7.02 -3.85 -5.85
N GLU A 47 -6.39 -4.40 -4.80
CA GLU A 47 -5.77 -5.73 -4.86
C GLU A 47 -6.78 -6.84 -5.13
N LEU A 48 -7.99 -6.76 -4.56
CA LEU A 48 -9.04 -7.75 -4.77
C LEU A 48 -9.63 -7.65 -6.18
N LEU A 49 -9.96 -6.43 -6.65
CA LEU A 49 -10.49 -6.18 -7.99
C LEU A 49 -9.53 -6.60 -9.11
N ASN A 50 -8.22 -6.51 -8.88
CA ASN A 50 -7.20 -6.90 -9.86
C ASN A 50 -7.32 -8.36 -10.33
N HIS A 51 -7.96 -9.24 -9.55
CA HIS A 51 -8.09 -10.67 -9.82
C HIS A 51 -9.41 -11.09 -10.49
N PHE A 52 -10.23 -10.16 -10.98
CA PHE A 52 -11.60 -10.48 -11.43
C PHE A 52 -11.72 -10.92 -12.91
N GLN A 53 -10.72 -10.68 -13.77
CA GLN A 53 -10.88 -10.86 -15.22
C GLN A 53 -10.97 -12.31 -15.69
N ASP A 54 -10.35 -13.25 -15.00
CA ASP A 54 -10.43 -14.67 -15.32
C ASP A 54 -11.36 -15.34 -14.31
N PRO A 55 -12.49 -15.97 -14.72
CA PRO A 55 -13.38 -16.68 -13.81
C PRO A 55 -12.72 -17.99 -13.36
N ASP A 56 -11.74 -17.87 -12.48
CA ASP A 56 -11.03 -18.95 -11.82
C ASP A 56 -11.38 -19.00 -10.32
N ALA A 57 -10.84 -19.98 -9.60
CA ALA A 57 -11.05 -20.08 -8.16
C ALA A 57 -10.56 -18.83 -7.39
N VAL A 58 -9.55 -18.12 -7.90
CA VAL A 58 -8.98 -16.92 -7.28
C VAL A 58 -9.95 -15.74 -7.40
N SER A 59 -10.63 -15.60 -8.54
CA SER A 59 -11.65 -14.58 -8.76
C SER A 59 -12.81 -14.71 -7.78
N VAL A 60 -13.29 -15.94 -7.53
CA VAL A 60 -14.37 -16.22 -6.57
C VAL A 60 -13.95 -15.85 -5.15
N ILE A 61 -12.73 -16.24 -4.75
CA ILE A 61 -12.17 -15.89 -3.45
C ILE A 61 -12.10 -14.37 -3.31
N CYS A 62 -11.54 -13.66 -4.30
CA CYS A 62 -11.36 -12.21 -4.22
C CYS A 62 -12.69 -11.46 -4.24
N TYR A 63 -13.66 -11.92 -5.03
CA TYR A 63 -15.00 -11.33 -5.09
C TYR A 63 -15.75 -11.46 -3.76
N ASN A 64 -15.72 -12.65 -3.14
CA ASN A 64 -16.34 -12.84 -1.83
C ASN A 64 -15.57 -12.15 -0.70
N SER A 65 -14.23 -12.10 -0.78
CA SER A 65 -13.41 -11.30 0.13
C SER A 65 -13.76 -9.80 0.06
N LEU A 66 -14.03 -9.30 -1.15
CA LEU A 66 -14.42 -7.91 -1.36
C LEU A 66 -15.81 -7.60 -0.76
N LYS A 67 -16.74 -8.56 -0.82
CA LYS A 67 -18.02 -8.46 -0.09
C LYS A 67 -17.80 -8.35 1.41
N ILE A 68 -16.92 -9.17 1.97
CA ILE A 68 -16.57 -9.11 3.41
C ILE A 68 -15.99 -7.73 3.74
N LEU A 69 -15.02 -7.23 2.96
CA LEU A 69 -14.44 -5.90 3.16
C LEU A 69 -15.50 -4.78 3.17
N ILE A 70 -16.41 -4.76 2.19
CA ILE A 70 -17.48 -3.76 2.13
C ILE A 70 -18.37 -3.85 3.37
N LYS A 71 -18.76 -5.06 3.76
CA LYS A 71 -19.59 -5.28 4.95
C LYS A 71 -18.89 -4.84 6.25
N HIS A 72 -17.60 -5.17 6.37
CA HIS A 72 -16.76 -4.89 7.54
C HIS A 72 -16.51 -3.39 7.76
N SER A 73 -16.31 -2.65 6.68
CA SER A 73 -15.96 -1.22 6.71
C SER A 73 -17.17 -0.27 6.78
N HIS A 74 -18.39 -0.81 6.78
CA HIS A 74 -19.61 -0.02 6.87
C HIS A 74 -20.00 0.25 8.33
N ASP A 75 -20.07 1.53 8.71
CA ASP A 75 -20.53 1.99 10.01
C ASP A 75 -21.88 2.74 9.88
N ASN A 76 -22.46 3.17 11.01
CA ASN A 76 -23.73 3.91 11.04
C ASN A 76 -23.67 5.23 10.25
N ASP A 77 -22.50 5.85 10.18
CA ASP A 77 -22.24 7.10 9.43
C ASP A 77 -21.78 6.83 7.98
N GLY A 78 -21.82 5.58 7.53
CA GLY A 78 -21.35 5.16 6.21
C GLY A 78 -19.92 4.65 6.22
N TYR A 79 -19.15 4.96 5.17
CA TYR A 79 -17.81 4.39 4.94
C TYR A 79 -16.72 5.42 5.25
N SER A 80 -15.64 4.97 5.89
CA SER A 80 -14.42 5.76 6.05
C SER A 80 -13.33 5.18 5.15
N ILE A 81 -13.13 5.81 4.00
CA ILE A 81 -12.18 5.38 2.97
C ILE A 81 -10.79 5.90 3.32
N VAL A 82 -9.82 4.99 3.31
CA VAL A 82 -8.40 5.29 3.41
C VAL A 82 -7.83 5.22 1.99
N PRO A 83 -7.42 6.35 1.40
CA PRO A 83 -6.94 6.37 0.02
C PRO A 83 -5.54 5.77 -0.11
N THR A 84 -5.09 5.58 -1.35
CA THR A 84 -3.72 5.19 -1.68
C THR A 84 -2.70 6.26 -1.27
N MET A 85 -1.42 5.92 -1.33
CA MET A 85 -0.33 6.79 -0.88
C MET A 85 -0.35 8.19 -1.52
N TYR A 86 -0.74 8.32 -2.79
CA TYR A 86 -0.73 9.61 -3.50
C TYR A 86 -1.63 10.66 -2.85
N PRO A 87 -2.97 10.47 -2.72
CA PRO A 87 -3.83 11.37 -1.96
C PRO A 87 -3.36 11.64 -0.54
N LEU A 88 -2.90 10.60 0.18
CA LEU A 88 -2.43 10.75 1.55
C LEU A 88 -1.26 11.74 1.63
N MET A 89 -0.24 11.57 0.79
CA MET A 89 0.91 12.46 0.76
C MET A 89 0.55 13.86 0.25
N CYS A 90 -0.34 13.98 -0.74
CA CYS A 90 -0.83 15.27 -1.22
C CYS A 90 -1.56 16.05 -0.13
N MET A 91 -2.41 15.37 0.63
CA MET A 91 -3.15 15.96 1.74
C MET A 91 -2.23 16.27 2.92
N ASP A 92 -1.29 15.38 3.24
CA ASP A 92 -0.38 15.59 4.37
C ASP A 92 0.55 16.79 4.14
N LEU A 93 1.21 16.80 2.99
CA LEU A 93 2.29 17.74 2.70
C LEU A 93 1.78 19.07 2.15
N TYR A 94 0.78 19.04 1.26
CA TYR A 94 0.34 20.21 0.51
C TYR A 94 -1.09 20.66 0.82
N LYS A 95 -1.85 19.90 1.63
CA LYS A 95 -3.26 20.15 1.94
C LYS A 95 -4.12 20.31 0.67
N LYS A 96 -3.76 19.57 -0.38
CA LYS A 96 -4.41 19.59 -1.70
C LYS A 96 -4.86 18.19 -2.09
N ARG A 97 -5.91 18.11 -2.91
CA ARG A 97 -6.35 16.86 -3.52
C ARG A 97 -5.35 16.40 -4.58
N SER A 98 -5.14 15.10 -4.67
CA SER A 98 -4.36 14.49 -5.76
C SER A 98 -5.21 14.47 -7.03
N SER A 99 -4.58 14.57 -8.21
CA SER A 99 -5.25 14.23 -9.47
C SER A 99 -5.68 12.75 -9.56
N LEU A 100 -5.23 11.90 -8.64
CA LEU A 100 -5.60 10.48 -8.54
C LEU A 100 -6.69 10.22 -7.47
N GLU A 101 -7.31 11.26 -6.91
CA GLU A 101 -8.39 11.11 -5.93
C GLU A 101 -9.55 10.27 -6.48
N ASP A 102 -9.96 10.56 -7.73
CA ASP A 102 -11.10 9.91 -8.40
C ASP A 102 -10.93 8.39 -8.49
N LEU A 103 -9.69 7.90 -8.57
CA LEU A 103 -9.44 6.46 -8.56
C LEU A 103 -9.91 5.82 -7.26
N ASN A 104 -9.66 6.43 -6.11
CA ASN A 104 -10.00 5.86 -4.81
C ASN A 104 -11.51 5.72 -4.67
N MET A 105 -12.23 6.74 -5.12
CA MET A 105 -13.69 6.70 -5.20
C MET A 105 -14.17 5.66 -6.21
N ASN A 106 -13.56 5.57 -7.39
CA ASN A 106 -13.91 4.54 -8.38
C ASN A 106 -13.67 3.11 -7.86
N VAL A 107 -12.55 2.87 -7.16
CA VAL A 107 -12.26 1.58 -6.52
C VAL A 107 -13.31 1.26 -5.47
N PHE A 108 -13.65 2.22 -4.62
CA PHE A 108 -14.71 2.05 -3.63
C PHE A 108 -16.07 1.78 -4.29
N ASP A 109 -16.48 2.59 -5.26
CA ASP A 109 -17.75 2.45 -5.97
C ASP A 109 -17.85 1.10 -6.65
N LEU A 110 -16.81 0.67 -7.39
CA LEU A 110 -16.73 -0.68 -7.96
C LEU A 110 -16.81 -1.75 -6.89
N SER A 111 -16.16 -1.56 -5.75
CA SER A 111 -16.22 -2.52 -4.64
C SER A 111 -17.65 -2.63 -4.10
N THR A 112 -18.40 -1.54 -3.97
CA THR A 112 -19.82 -1.63 -3.57
C THR A 112 -20.68 -2.41 -4.57
N GLN A 113 -20.34 -2.38 -5.87
CA GLN A 113 -21.10 -3.10 -6.89
C GLN A 113 -21.05 -4.62 -6.72
N VAL A 114 -20.06 -5.18 -5.98
CA VAL A 114 -20.04 -6.63 -5.73
C VAL A 114 -21.17 -7.09 -4.81
N THR A 115 -21.77 -6.20 -4.03
CA THR A 115 -22.85 -6.59 -3.10
C THR A 115 -24.20 -6.72 -3.80
N VAL A 116 -24.36 -6.17 -5.01
CA VAL A 116 -25.64 -6.12 -5.74
C VAL A 116 -25.64 -6.85 -7.08
N ASN A 117 -24.48 -7.23 -7.62
CA ASN A 117 -24.35 -7.98 -8.87
C ASN A 117 -23.69 -9.32 -8.58
N SER A 118 -24.08 -10.41 -9.28
CA SER A 118 -23.29 -11.65 -9.28
C SER A 118 -21.90 -11.45 -9.89
N LEU A 119 -20.95 -12.36 -9.67
CA LEU A 119 -19.59 -12.25 -10.25
C LEU A 119 -19.63 -12.18 -11.78
N GLU A 120 -20.48 -12.99 -12.43
CA GLU A 120 -20.62 -12.99 -13.88
C GLU A 120 -21.17 -11.65 -14.40
N GLU A 121 -22.23 -11.14 -13.79
CA GLU A 121 -22.82 -9.84 -14.15
C GLU A 121 -21.85 -8.69 -13.89
N PHE A 122 -21.12 -8.74 -12.76
CA PHE A 122 -20.12 -7.76 -12.41
C PHE A 122 -19.03 -7.69 -13.48
N ASN A 123 -18.43 -8.83 -13.82
CA ASN A 123 -17.35 -8.91 -14.80
C ASN A 123 -17.81 -8.42 -16.18
N LYS A 124 -19.03 -8.79 -16.59
CA LYS A 124 -19.61 -8.34 -17.86
C LYS A 124 -19.88 -6.84 -17.88
N LYS A 125 -20.41 -6.27 -16.79
CA LYS A 125 -20.83 -4.86 -16.73
C LYS A 125 -19.67 -3.90 -16.50
N PHE A 126 -18.66 -4.31 -15.72
CA PHE A 126 -17.59 -3.44 -15.26
C PHE A 126 -16.21 -3.78 -15.83
N GLN A 127 -16.14 -4.60 -16.88
CA GLN A 127 -14.88 -5.06 -17.50
C GLN A 127 -13.89 -3.93 -17.81
N THR A 128 -14.36 -2.82 -18.38
CA THR A 128 -13.52 -1.65 -18.72
C THR A 128 -12.89 -1.05 -17.46
N TYR A 129 -13.68 -0.88 -16.40
CA TYR A 129 -13.20 -0.33 -15.14
C TYR A 129 -12.20 -1.24 -14.44
N ILE A 130 -12.41 -2.57 -14.48
CA ILE A 130 -11.44 -3.56 -13.98
C ILE A 130 -10.11 -3.43 -14.75
N THR A 131 -10.18 -3.24 -16.07
CA THR A 131 -9.00 -3.05 -16.91
C THR A 131 -8.24 -1.76 -16.53
N ASP A 132 -8.96 -0.69 -16.20
CA ASP A 132 -8.34 0.56 -15.79
C ASP A 132 -7.69 0.46 -14.40
N VAL A 133 -8.29 -0.28 -13.46
CA VAL A 133 -7.65 -0.63 -12.18
C VAL A 133 -6.31 -1.34 -12.41
N GLN A 134 -6.28 -2.35 -13.29
CA GLN A 134 -5.05 -3.08 -13.61
C GLN A 134 -3.99 -2.20 -14.27
N LYS A 135 -4.38 -1.30 -15.19
CA LYS A 135 -3.45 -0.34 -15.80
C LYS A 135 -2.87 0.60 -14.76
N TYR A 136 -3.71 1.11 -13.84
CA TYR A 136 -3.25 1.99 -12.77
C TYR A 136 -2.18 1.31 -11.90
N ILE A 137 -2.41 0.05 -11.52
CA ILE A 137 -1.44 -0.76 -10.75
C ILE A 137 -0.06 -0.78 -11.42
N VAL A 138 -0.03 -0.93 -12.74
CA VAL A 138 1.22 -0.95 -13.51
C VAL A 138 1.85 0.45 -13.55
N THR A 139 1.04 1.48 -13.81
CA THR A 139 1.49 2.87 -13.88
C THR A 139 2.06 3.37 -12.56
N GLU A 140 1.41 3.08 -11.42
CA GLU A 140 1.86 3.48 -10.09
C GLU A 140 3.26 2.93 -9.77
N LYS A 141 3.47 1.63 -10.02
CA LYS A 141 4.78 0.99 -9.81
C LYS A 141 5.85 1.63 -10.69
N LYS A 142 5.52 1.88 -11.96
CA LYS A 142 6.43 2.52 -12.91
C LYS A 142 6.82 3.94 -12.47
N ILE A 143 5.89 4.76 -12.00
CA ILE A 143 6.19 6.13 -11.56
C ILE A 143 7.26 6.15 -10.46
N ILE A 144 7.20 5.21 -9.52
CA ILE A 144 8.16 5.15 -8.41
C ILE A 144 9.52 4.67 -8.90
N ILE A 145 9.54 3.70 -9.80
CA ILE A 145 10.75 3.23 -10.47
C ILE A 145 11.43 4.38 -11.22
N ASP A 146 10.69 5.02 -12.12
CA ASP A 146 11.14 6.13 -12.95
C ASP A 146 11.67 7.26 -12.06
N ASN A 147 11.00 7.57 -10.94
CA ASN A 147 11.47 8.57 -9.99
C ASN A 147 12.81 8.22 -9.34
N ILE A 148 13.05 6.97 -8.98
CA ILE A 148 14.34 6.54 -8.41
C ILE A 148 15.43 6.55 -9.48
N GLU A 149 15.13 6.10 -10.69
CA GLU A 149 16.06 6.14 -11.82
C GLU A 149 16.47 7.58 -12.16
N GLU A 150 15.47 8.44 -12.39
CA GLU A 150 15.64 9.82 -12.82
C GLU A 150 16.36 10.67 -11.79
N LYS A 151 16.06 10.48 -10.50
CA LYS A 151 16.59 11.33 -9.43
C LYS A 151 17.86 10.82 -8.80
N TYR A 152 18.17 9.53 -8.92
CA TYR A 152 19.28 8.97 -8.18
C TYR A 152 20.25 8.17 -9.06
N ILE A 153 19.77 7.21 -9.84
CA ILE A 153 20.67 6.42 -10.71
C ILE A 153 21.34 7.33 -11.75
N LYS A 154 20.60 8.28 -12.31
CA LYS A 154 21.13 9.34 -13.18
C LYS A 154 22.23 10.16 -12.53
N GLU A 155 22.02 10.61 -11.28
CA GLU A 155 22.98 11.46 -10.57
C GLU A 155 24.28 10.71 -10.24
N LEU A 156 24.20 9.42 -9.92
CA LEU A 156 25.38 8.61 -9.63
C LEU A 156 26.14 8.16 -10.89
N SER A 157 25.50 8.20 -12.06
CA SER A 157 26.09 7.80 -13.34
C SER A 157 25.98 8.93 -14.37
N PRO A 158 26.55 10.12 -14.11
CA PRO A 158 26.34 11.32 -14.93
C PRO A 158 26.90 11.19 -16.36
N ASN A 159 27.80 10.23 -16.58
CA ASN A 159 28.40 9.94 -17.88
C ASN A 159 27.68 8.81 -18.66
N SER A 160 26.60 8.25 -18.11
CA SER A 160 25.80 7.25 -18.81
C SER A 160 24.78 7.93 -19.72
N ASN A 161 24.67 7.46 -20.96
CA ASN A 161 23.67 7.94 -21.91
C ASN A 161 22.25 7.44 -21.61
N ASN A 162 22.12 6.36 -20.82
CA ASN A 162 20.82 5.85 -20.37
C ASN A 162 20.99 5.10 -19.03
N PRO A 163 21.17 5.83 -17.93
CA PRO A 163 21.38 5.22 -16.62
C PRO A 163 20.11 4.56 -16.10
N ASP A 164 20.21 3.26 -15.92
CA ASP A 164 19.16 2.37 -15.46
C ASP A 164 19.70 1.43 -14.38
N TRP A 165 18.85 0.54 -13.85
CA TRP A 165 19.26 -0.37 -12.77
C TRP A 165 20.34 -1.38 -13.19
N GLU A 166 20.53 -1.63 -14.50
CA GLU A 166 21.56 -2.54 -14.97
C GLU A 166 22.96 -2.00 -14.66
N ILE A 167 23.14 -0.67 -14.57
CA ILE A 167 24.44 -0.09 -14.19
C ILE A 167 24.85 -0.52 -12.77
N LEU A 168 23.88 -0.64 -11.85
CA LEU A 168 24.16 -1.13 -10.50
C LEU A 168 24.66 -2.58 -10.49
N LYS A 169 24.35 -3.39 -11.51
CA LYS A 169 24.90 -4.75 -11.64
C LYS A 169 26.25 -4.76 -12.34
N ASN A 170 26.39 -3.94 -13.37
CA ASN A 170 27.55 -3.97 -14.27
C ASN A 170 28.74 -3.18 -13.71
N ASP A 171 28.52 -2.26 -12.77
CA ASP A 171 29.56 -1.52 -12.08
C ASP A 171 29.63 -1.90 -10.58
N ALA A 172 30.66 -2.68 -10.23
CA ALA A 172 30.88 -3.14 -8.86
C ALA A 172 31.19 -2.01 -7.87
N LYS A 173 31.81 -0.91 -8.33
CA LYS A 173 32.11 0.26 -7.49
C LYS A 173 30.81 0.98 -7.17
N LEU A 174 29.99 1.25 -8.18
CA LEU A 174 28.68 1.87 -8.02
C LEU A 174 27.76 1.02 -7.14
N ASN A 175 27.75 -0.31 -7.31
CA ASN A 175 27.00 -1.22 -6.45
C ASN A 175 27.40 -1.07 -4.97
N LYS A 176 28.71 -1.00 -4.71
CA LYS A 176 29.25 -0.84 -3.35
C LYS A 176 28.85 0.50 -2.74
N GLU A 177 28.91 1.58 -3.53
CA GLU A 177 28.46 2.91 -3.10
C GLU A 177 26.95 2.92 -2.80
N PHE A 178 26.13 2.34 -3.66
CA PHE A 178 24.69 2.18 -3.43
C PHE A 178 24.40 1.45 -2.11
N ARG A 179 25.06 0.30 -1.87
CA ARG A 179 24.87 -0.47 -0.63
C ARG A 179 25.34 0.29 0.60
N ALA A 180 26.38 1.11 0.48
CA ALA A 180 26.81 2.00 1.57
C ALA A 180 25.72 3.04 1.89
N LEU A 181 25.08 3.63 0.87
CA LEU A 181 24.01 4.61 1.04
C LEU A 181 22.75 4.03 1.69
N ILE A 182 22.43 2.75 1.44
CA ILE A 182 21.39 2.04 2.20
C ILE A 182 21.81 1.91 3.67
N ARG A 183 23.02 1.39 3.94
CA ARG A 183 23.52 1.15 5.30
C ARG A 183 23.60 2.44 6.13
N GLU A 184 23.96 3.55 5.50
CA GLU A 184 24.11 4.87 6.12
C GLU A 184 22.78 5.65 6.18
N LYS A 185 21.66 5.03 5.82
CA LYS A 185 20.31 5.63 5.76
C LYS A 185 20.16 6.84 4.82
N GLN A 186 21.16 7.14 4.00
CA GLN A 186 21.05 8.20 2.99
C GLN A 186 19.96 7.88 1.95
N MET A 187 19.83 6.60 1.57
CA MET A 187 18.76 6.13 0.68
C MET A 187 17.36 6.35 1.28
N HIS A 188 17.20 6.31 2.61
CA HIS A 188 15.90 6.56 3.24
C HIS A 188 15.47 8.02 3.02
N LYS A 189 16.42 8.96 3.14
CA LYS A 189 16.16 10.37 2.83
C LYS A 189 15.78 10.56 1.37
N ILE A 190 16.44 9.86 0.44
CA ILE A 190 16.11 9.91 -0.98
C ILE A 190 14.68 9.43 -1.22
N ILE A 191 14.28 8.28 -0.66
CA ILE A 191 12.90 7.78 -0.80
C ILE A 191 11.88 8.74 -0.16
N GLY A 192 12.19 9.30 1.01
CA GLY A 192 11.34 10.32 1.64
C GLY A 192 11.13 11.52 0.72
N LEU A 193 12.21 12.05 0.14
CA LEU A 193 12.15 13.13 -0.86
C LEU A 193 11.37 12.70 -2.11
N SER A 194 11.49 11.46 -2.57
CA SER A 194 10.70 10.95 -3.69
C SER A 194 9.19 11.00 -3.41
N PHE A 195 8.74 10.65 -2.20
CA PHE A 195 7.32 10.79 -1.82
C PHE A 195 6.84 12.25 -1.84
N ILE A 196 7.70 13.18 -1.42
CA ILE A 196 7.42 14.61 -1.45
C ILE A 196 7.31 15.11 -2.88
N HIS A 197 8.27 14.77 -3.74
CA HIS A 197 8.27 15.15 -5.15
C HIS A 197 7.04 14.61 -5.89
N MET A 198 6.73 13.34 -5.65
CA MET A 198 5.53 12.70 -6.17
C MET A 198 4.26 13.48 -5.78
N ALA A 199 4.13 13.89 -4.51
CA ALA A 199 3.01 14.71 -4.07
C ALA A 199 3.02 16.13 -4.67
N ALA A 200 4.21 16.72 -4.87
CA ALA A 200 4.37 18.02 -5.52
C ALA A 200 3.85 18.00 -6.96
N GLU A 201 4.23 16.97 -7.72
CA GLU A 201 3.82 16.76 -9.11
C GLU A 201 2.30 16.59 -9.21
N GLN A 202 1.71 15.72 -8.38
CA GLN A 202 0.26 15.48 -8.37
C GLN A 202 -0.57 16.69 -7.95
N THR A 203 0.03 17.64 -7.21
CA THR A 203 -0.65 18.87 -6.76
C THR A 203 -0.24 20.10 -7.56
N GLN A 204 0.60 19.94 -8.58
CA GLN A 204 1.21 21.01 -9.37
C GLN A 204 1.83 22.11 -8.49
N SER A 205 2.42 21.71 -7.37
CA SER A 205 3.00 22.65 -6.39
C SER A 205 4.47 22.87 -6.72
N SER A 206 4.89 24.14 -6.81
CA SER A 206 6.30 24.51 -6.91
C SER A 206 6.89 24.72 -5.51
N GLY A 207 7.90 23.93 -5.17
CA GLY A 207 8.66 24.06 -3.92
C GLY A 207 8.28 23.06 -2.82
N LEU A 208 9.14 22.99 -1.79
CA LEU A 208 8.93 22.18 -0.60
C LEU A 208 7.97 22.92 0.34
N PRO A 209 6.93 22.24 0.88
CA PRO A 209 5.97 22.89 1.78
C PRO A 209 6.50 23.05 3.20
N PHE A 210 7.76 22.68 3.44
CA PHE A 210 8.41 22.64 4.74
C PHE A 210 9.91 22.91 4.60
N ASP A 211 10.56 23.19 5.72
CA ASP A 211 12.02 23.34 5.80
C ASP A 211 12.74 21.99 5.98
N LYS A 212 14.07 22.03 5.90
CA LYS A 212 14.91 20.84 6.08
C LYS A 212 14.72 20.20 7.47
N GLU A 213 14.45 21.00 8.50
CA GLU A 213 14.32 20.50 9.87
C GLU A 213 13.05 19.66 10.03
N TYR A 214 11.92 20.14 9.51
CA TYR A 214 10.68 19.37 9.46
C TYR A 214 10.87 18.06 8.69
N PHE A 215 11.58 18.10 7.55
CA PHE A 215 11.87 16.89 6.79
C PHE A 215 12.66 15.86 7.63
N GLU A 216 13.80 16.27 8.19
CA GLU A 216 14.71 15.35 8.87
C GLU A 216 14.17 14.87 10.23
N ASN A 217 13.44 15.71 10.96
CA ASN A 217 13.03 15.43 12.34
C ASN A 217 11.56 15.00 12.47
N SER A 218 10.67 15.43 11.57
CA SER A 218 9.24 15.10 11.62
C SER A 218 8.88 14.08 10.55
N PHE A 219 8.95 14.44 9.27
CA PHE A 219 8.48 13.59 8.17
C PHE A 219 9.16 12.21 8.16
N MET A 220 10.50 12.18 8.26
CA MET A 220 11.25 10.92 8.27
C MET A 220 10.95 10.04 9.48
N ASN A 221 10.51 10.63 10.60
CA ASN A 221 10.12 9.89 11.80
C ASN A 221 8.65 9.40 11.72
N ASP A 222 7.78 10.26 11.21
CA ASP A 222 6.35 9.98 11.02
C ASP A 222 6.15 8.78 10.10
N TYR A 223 6.88 8.72 8.99
CA TYR A 223 6.79 7.66 7.96
C TYR A 223 7.95 6.65 7.99
N LYS A 224 8.61 6.52 9.15
CA LYS A 224 9.82 5.72 9.29
C LYS A 224 9.60 4.24 8.94
N VAL A 225 8.47 3.65 9.34
CA VAL A 225 8.20 2.22 9.13
C VAL A 225 7.98 1.94 7.65
N SER A 226 7.18 2.75 6.97
CA SER A 226 6.92 2.59 5.53
C SER A 226 8.19 2.79 4.69
N ILE A 227 9.02 3.79 5.02
CA ILE A 227 10.29 4.03 4.33
C ILE A 227 11.28 2.88 4.58
N ASP A 228 11.50 2.48 5.84
CA ASP A 228 12.38 1.35 6.17
C ASP A 228 11.90 0.06 5.48
N PHE A 229 10.59 -0.22 5.49
CA PHE A 229 10.00 -1.38 4.83
C PHE A 229 10.22 -1.35 3.31
N PHE A 230 10.04 -0.19 2.66
CA PHE A 230 10.30 -0.02 1.24
C PHE A 230 11.77 -0.35 0.90
N ILE A 231 12.71 0.18 1.68
CA ILE A 231 14.14 -0.09 1.48
C ILE A 231 14.45 -1.57 1.64
N GLU A 232 14.03 -2.18 2.75
CA GLU A 232 14.40 -3.54 3.12
C GLU A 232 13.71 -4.60 2.25
N LYS A 233 12.44 -4.37 1.90
CA LYS A 233 11.61 -5.40 1.24
C LYS A 233 11.47 -5.20 -0.26
N ILE A 234 11.77 -4.01 -0.78
CA ILE A 234 11.71 -3.68 -2.20
C ILE A 234 13.12 -3.39 -2.71
N ILE A 235 13.73 -2.26 -2.32
CA ILE A 235 15.00 -1.79 -2.93
C ILE A 235 16.15 -2.80 -2.79
N LYS A 236 16.39 -3.33 -1.58
CA LYS A 236 17.43 -4.35 -1.39
C LYS A 236 17.22 -5.58 -2.27
N LYS A 237 15.98 -6.07 -2.34
CA LYS A 237 15.65 -7.24 -3.16
C LYS A 237 15.85 -6.99 -4.64
N LEU A 238 15.63 -5.77 -5.11
CA LEU A 238 15.80 -5.37 -6.51
C LEU A 238 17.27 -5.41 -6.94
N ILE A 239 18.17 -4.91 -6.10
CA ILE A 239 19.62 -4.89 -6.37
C ILE A 239 20.19 -6.31 -6.37
N ASP A 240 19.65 -7.18 -5.53
CA ASP A 240 20.07 -8.58 -5.43
C ASP A 240 19.44 -9.47 -6.52
N MET A 241 18.69 -8.91 -7.49
CA MET A 241 18.04 -9.70 -8.53
C MET A 241 19.02 -10.14 -9.62
N PRO A 242 18.96 -11.41 -10.07
CA PRO A 242 19.69 -11.86 -11.25
C PRO A 242 19.18 -11.18 -12.53
N ASP A 243 17.88 -10.91 -12.62
CA ASP A 243 17.16 -10.50 -13.83
C ASP A 243 16.28 -9.27 -13.57
N LEU A 244 16.61 -8.14 -14.24
CA LEU A 244 15.87 -6.87 -14.14
C LEU A 244 14.66 -6.79 -15.08
N GLU A 245 14.41 -7.77 -15.95
CA GLU A 245 13.18 -7.77 -16.75
C GLU A 245 11.93 -7.83 -15.86
N ASN A 246 12.00 -8.56 -14.74
CA ASN A 246 10.96 -8.60 -13.70
C ASN A 246 10.80 -7.28 -12.93
N PHE A 247 11.78 -6.39 -13.04
CA PHE A 247 11.71 -5.04 -12.46
C PHE A 247 10.90 -4.11 -13.36
N TYR A 248 11.23 -4.05 -14.65
CA TYR A 248 10.53 -3.22 -15.63
C TYR A 248 9.16 -3.76 -16.02
N ASN A 249 8.92 -5.05 -15.81
CA ASN A 249 7.62 -5.68 -15.98
C ASN A 249 7.13 -6.34 -14.67
N PRO A 250 6.61 -5.55 -13.70
CA PRO A 250 6.16 -6.05 -12.41
C PRO A 250 5.13 -7.19 -12.49
N THR A 251 4.36 -7.27 -13.58
CA THR A 251 3.33 -8.30 -13.78
C THR A 251 3.93 -9.66 -14.16
N SER A 252 5.15 -9.70 -14.71
CA SER A 252 5.86 -10.94 -15.00
C SER A 252 6.67 -11.47 -13.80
N ASP A 253 6.77 -10.72 -12.70
CA ASP A 253 7.50 -11.15 -11.50
C ASP A 253 6.78 -12.31 -10.78
N LYS A 254 7.23 -13.54 -11.07
CA LYS A 254 6.73 -14.78 -10.44
C LYS A 254 6.85 -14.78 -8.91
N LYS A 255 7.80 -14.02 -8.33
CA LYS A 255 7.97 -13.93 -6.87
C LYS A 255 7.09 -12.84 -6.25
N LYS A 256 6.29 -12.13 -7.04
CA LYS A 256 5.31 -11.12 -6.61
C LYS A 256 5.91 -10.12 -5.64
N ARG A 257 7.16 -9.69 -5.85
CA ARG A 257 7.90 -8.87 -4.87
C ARG A 257 7.27 -7.51 -4.69
N TRP A 258 6.63 -7.01 -5.74
CA TRP A 258 5.83 -5.79 -5.75
C TRP A 258 4.56 -5.86 -4.88
N ASN A 259 4.16 -7.02 -4.35
CA ASN A 259 3.14 -7.07 -3.31
C ASN A 259 3.57 -6.31 -2.06
N SER A 260 4.88 -6.33 -1.75
CA SER A 260 5.46 -5.54 -0.65
C SER A 260 5.24 -4.03 -0.83
N PHE A 261 4.93 -3.58 -2.05
CA PHE A 261 4.60 -2.18 -2.29
C PHE A 261 3.21 -1.83 -1.75
N TYR A 262 2.23 -2.72 -1.85
CA TYR A 262 0.90 -2.52 -1.25
C TYR A 262 0.93 -2.65 0.27
N ASP A 263 1.73 -3.59 0.78
CA ASP A 263 2.01 -3.68 2.21
C ASP A 263 2.59 -2.36 2.74
N MET A 264 3.54 -1.76 2.02
CA MET A 264 4.10 -0.45 2.35
C MET A 264 3.04 0.65 2.36
N GLN A 265 2.13 0.67 1.38
CA GLN A 265 1.05 1.67 1.37
C GLN A 265 0.10 1.52 2.57
N LEU A 266 -0.20 0.30 3.02
CA LEU A 266 -0.99 0.04 4.23
C LEU A 266 -0.27 0.50 5.51
N ILE A 267 1.05 0.26 5.59
CA ILE A 267 1.90 0.78 6.66
C ILE A 267 1.85 2.31 6.68
N LEU A 268 2.06 2.95 5.53
CA LEU A 268 2.07 4.40 5.39
C LEU A 268 0.71 5.01 5.75
N ALA A 269 -0.39 4.37 5.35
CA ALA A 269 -1.73 4.79 5.74
C ALA A 269 -1.92 4.73 7.26
N THR A 270 -1.44 3.66 7.90
CA THR A 270 -1.48 3.53 9.37
C THR A 270 -0.66 4.63 10.05
N GLU A 271 0.54 4.92 9.54
CA GLU A 271 1.38 6.02 10.03
C GLU A 271 0.70 7.39 9.87
N PHE A 272 0.09 7.66 8.71
CA PHE A 272 -0.65 8.89 8.43
C PHE A 272 -1.82 9.11 9.41
N GLU A 273 -2.64 8.08 9.62
CA GLU A 273 -3.79 8.17 10.53
C GLU A 273 -3.34 8.52 11.97
N ASN A 274 -2.30 7.85 12.45
CA ASN A 274 -1.75 8.09 13.80
C ASN A 274 -1.05 9.45 13.90
N LYS A 275 -0.35 9.91 12.86
CA LYS A 275 0.18 11.29 12.78
C LYS A 275 -0.94 12.33 12.91
N CYS A 276 -2.12 12.04 12.40
CA CYS A 276 -3.30 12.87 12.56
C CYS A 276 -4.07 12.64 13.88
N ASN A 277 -3.46 11.98 14.87
CA ASN A 277 -4.05 11.64 16.17
C ASN A 277 -5.31 10.77 16.08
N ARG A 278 -5.44 9.96 15.02
CA ARG A 278 -6.47 8.93 14.91
C ARG A 278 -5.81 7.59 15.22
N LYS A 279 -6.09 7.04 16.41
CA LYS A 279 -5.49 5.79 16.87
C LYS A 279 -5.90 4.65 15.93
N THR A 280 -4.98 4.24 15.06
CA THR A 280 -5.21 3.25 14.02
C THR A 280 -4.23 2.10 14.16
N ILE A 281 -4.75 0.87 14.19
CA ILE A 281 -3.95 -0.35 14.33
C ILE A 281 -4.05 -1.14 13.03
N TYR A 282 -2.90 -1.55 12.50
CA TYR A 282 -2.85 -2.41 11.33
C TYR A 282 -2.95 -3.89 11.75
N VAL A 283 -3.94 -4.60 11.22
CA VAL A 283 -4.13 -6.04 11.41
C VAL A 283 -3.58 -6.80 10.21
N THR A 284 -2.59 -7.66 10.47
CA THR A 284 -1.97 -8.48 9.42
C THR A 284 -1.51 -9.83 9.98
N SER A 285 -1.32 -10.81 9.10
CA SER A 285 -0.64 -12.07 9.47
C SER A 285 0.83 -12.08 9.00
N ASP A 286 1.31 -11.04 8.32
CA ASP A 286 2.69 -10.99 7.84
C ASP A 286 3.66 -10.56 8.95
N SER A 287 4.38 -11.56 9.47
CA SER A 287 5.47 -11.37 10.43
C SER A 287 6.50 -10.30 10.03
N LYS A 288 6.74 -10.09 8.73
CA LYS A 288 7.71 -9.09 8.27
C LYS A 288 7.22 -7.67 8.52
N ILE A 289 5.92 -7.43 8.36
CA ILE A 289 5.29 -6.14 8.64
C ILE A 289 5.34 -5.89 10.15
N ILE A 290 4.92 -6.87 10.95
CA ILE A 290 4.94 -6.78 12.42
C ILE A 290 6.36 -6.46 12.92
N THR A 291 7.36 -7.19 12.43
CA THR A 291 8.77 -6.96 12.78
C THR A 291 9.21 -5.54 12.40
N SER A 292 8.78 -5.02 11.24
CA SER A 292 9.14 -3.66 10.83
C SER A 292 8.58 -2.56 11.73
N PHE A 293 7.38 -2.74 12.31
CA PHE A 293 6.87 -1.83 13.34
C PHE A 293 7.67 -1.95 14.65
N GLN A 294 7.97 -3.18 15.08
CA GLN A 294 8.75 -3.45 16.30
C GLN A 294 10.17 -2.88 16.23
N ASP A 295 10.89 -3.11 15.14
CA ASP A 295 12.24 -2.57 14.90
C ASP A 295 12.28 -1.04 14.92
N ASN A 296 11.11 -0.41 14.76
CA ASN A 296 10.93 1.03 14.76
C ASN A 296 10.28 1.60 16.02
N GLY A 297 10.01 0.77 17.04
CA GLY A 297 9.37 1.19 18.29
C GLY A 297 7.93 1.67 18.12
N LYS A 298 7.21 1.10 17.14
CA LYS A 298 5.80 1.38 16.84
C LYS A 298 4.95 0.11 16.92
N GLU A 299 5.34 -0.84 17.77
CA GLU A 299 4.67 -2.14 17.92
C GLU A 299 3.21 -2.05 18.36
N ASP A 300 2.80 -0.94 18.97
CA ASP A 300 1.42 -0.68 19.39
C ASP A 300 0.50 -0.31 18.21
N LEU A 301 1.05 -0.02 17.04
CA LEU A 301 0.33 0.33 15.82
C LEU A 301 0.05 -0.89 14.92
N VAL A 302 0.46 -2.09 15.31
CA VAL A 302 0.24 -3.32 14.56
C VAL A 302 -0.20 -4.45 15.49
N ILE A 303 -1.03 -5.36 14.99
CA ILE A 303 -1.44 -6.57 15.71
C ILE A 303 -1.48 -7.75 14.75
N HIS A 304 -1.10 -8.93 15.23
CA HIS A 304 -1.29 -10.15 14.47
C HIS A 304 -2.79 -10.48 14.35
N SER A 305 -3.26 -10.93 13.20
CA SER A 305 -4.66 -11.32 12.95
C SER A 305 -5.25 -12.25 14.02
N ASN A 306 -4.53 -13.32 14.37
CA ASN A 306 -4.91 -14.24 15.46
C ASN A 306 -5.10 -13.54 16.82
N ASP A 307 -4.26 -12.56 17.15
CA ASP A 307 -4.35 -11.84 18.43
C ASP A 307 -5.54 -10.87 18.41
N TYR A 308 -5.84 -10.27 17.26
CA TYR A 308 -7.06 -9.51 17.04
C TYR A 308 -8.31 -10.40 17.23
N ASP A 309 -8.34 -11.57 16.61
CA ASP A 309 -9.44 -12.53 16.75
C ASP A 309 -9.61 -13.01 18.20
N ALA A 310 -8.50 -13.21 18.93
CA ALA A 310 -8.54 -13.55 20.35
C ALA A 310 -9.09 -12.38 21.20
N TYR A 311 -8.69 -11.14 20.89
CA TYR A 311 -9.21 -9.94 21.53
C TYR A 311 -10.72 -9.77 21.34
N LEU A 312 -11.27 -10.18 20.20
CA LEU A 312 -12.72 -10.15 19.98
C LEU A 312 -13.48 -11.19 20.82
N ARG A 313 -12.87 -12.33 21.15
CA ARG A 313 -13.51 -13.42 21.91
C ARG A 313 -13.55 -13.18 23.43
N ASN A 314 -12.67 -12.32 23.94
CA ASN A 314 -12.53 -11.98 25.36
C ASN A 314 -13.34 -10.75 25.74
#